data_AF-N1QT27-F1
#
_entry.id   AF-N1QT27-F1
#
_cell.length_a   1.000
_cell.length_b   1.000
_cell.length_c   1.000
_cell.angle_alpha   90.00
_cell.angle_beta   90.00
_cell.angle_gamma   90.00
#
_symmetry.space_group_name_H-M   'P 1'
#
loop_
_entity.id
_entity.type
_entity.pdbx_description
1 polymer ?
#
loop_
_entity_poly.entity_id
_entity_poly.type
_entity_poly.pdbx_seq_one_letter_code
_entity_poly.pdbx_strand_id
1 'polypeptide(L)'
;MASSKPLALLLLVALSATAMSAAGQGCDGHKAPVENLCGHDLNLGINAVANSKMLFPNGWLLPNGKHESFDGGAGHKVTVQNLCGHDLNLGINAVANSKMLFPNGWLLPNGKHESFDVCAWSGSVSAQGAAVAKFHIGHEGGAYYEVSTDQASMPIRVSVTPHGSPLQGHCPTAGCNSGNHCFEHSVPGGNCHGVSEIKIIYYNP
;
A
#
# COMPACT_ATOMS: atom_id res chain seq x y z
N MET A 1 1.67 -15.28 61.25
CA MET A 1 0.35 -15.50 60.63
C MET A 1 0.41 -14.98 59.21
N ALA A 2 0.39 -15.90 58.24
CA ALA A 2 0.27 -15.58 56.83
C ALA A 2 -1.18 -15.19 56.51
N SER A 3 -1.38 -14.20 55.64
CA SER A 3 -2.57 -14.11 54.80
C SER A 3 -2.29 -13.18 53.63
N SER A 4 -1.72 -13.76 52.58
CA SER A 4 -1.72 -13.22 51.22
C SER A 4 -3.14 -13.32 50.66
N LYS A 5 -3.71 -12.20 50.20
CA LYS A 5 -4.85 -12.21 49.29
C LYS A 5 -4.53 -11.34 48.06
N PRO A 6 -4.90 -11.80 46.85
CA PRO A 6 -4.42 -11.23 45.60
C PRO A 6 -5.22 -9.97 45.27
N LEU A 7 -4.54 -8.91 44.82
CA LEU A 7 -5.21 -7.81 44.14
C LEU A 7 -5.76 -8.33 42.82
N ALA A 8 -7.10 -8.42 42.77
CA ALA A 8 -7.84 -8.76 41.57
C ALA A 8 -7.51 -7.77 40.46
N LEU A 9 -7.01 -8.33 39.36
CA LEU A 9 -6.84 -7.71 38.06
C LEU A 9 -8.20 -7.19 37.57
N LEU A 10 -8.51 -5.91 37.77
CA LEU A 10 -9.62 -5.26 37.10
C LEU A 10 -9.17 -4.87 35.69
N LEU A 11 -9.40 -5.78 34.75
CA LEU A 11 -9.34 -5.52 33.32
C LEU A 11 -10.57 -4.68 32.94
N LEU A 12 -10.51 -3.35 33.09
CA LEU A 12 -11.49 -2.46 32.45
C LEU A 12 -11.02 -2.16 31.03
N VAL A 13 -11.52 -2.93 30.08
CA VAL A 13 -11.53 -2.52 28.67
C VAL A 13 -12.68 -1.52 28.53
N ALA A 14 -12.40 -0.25 28.78
CA ALA A 14 -13.33 0.82 28.46
C ALA A 14 -13.26 1.11 26.96
N LEU A 15 -14.18 0.53 26.18
CA LEU A 15 -14.49 1.02 24.84
C LEU A 15 -15.20 2.37 24.99
N SER A 16 -14.45 3.48 24.91
CA SER A 16 -15.04 4.81 24.74
C SER A 16 -14.78 5.29 23.31
N ALA A 17 -15.83 5.26 22.50
CA ALA A 17 -15.86 5.90 21.20
C ALA A 17 -16.19 7.40 21.38
N THR A 18 -15.27 8.31 21.04
CA THR A 18 -15.62 9.70 20.70
C THR A 18 -14.52 10.43 19.92
N ALA A 19 -15.00 11.16 18.89
CA ALA A 19 -14.41 12.32 18.20
C ALA A 19 -13.14 12.11 17.34
N MET A 20 -13.37 11.97 16.03
CA MET A 20 -12.37 12.12 14.97
C MET A 20 -11.75 13.52 15.00
N SER A 21 -10.42 13.61 15.09
CA SER A 21 -9.67 14.79 14.66
C SER A 21 -8.87 14.47 13.41
N ALA A 22 -9.18 15.20 12.34
CA ALA A 22 -8.52 15.14 11.05
C ALA A 22 -7.11 15.75 11.14
N ALA A 23 -6.10 14.89 11.00
CA ALA A 23 -4.75 15.25 10.61
C ALA A 23 -4.07 13.99 10.05
N GLY A 24 -3.57 14.10 8.81
CA GLY A 24 -2.69 13.14 8.13
C GLY A 24 -3.35 11.84 7.67
N GLN A 25 -3.68 11.74 6.38
CA GLN A 25 -4.01 10.47 5.74
C GLN A 25 -2.71 9.71 5.43
N GLY A 26 -2.22 8.95 6.41
CA GLY A 26 -1.34 7.80 6.19
C GLY A 26 -2.18 6.52 6.05
N CYS A 27 -1.61 5.50 5.38
CA CYS A 27 -2.28 4.27 4.96
C CYS A 27 -3.40 3.78 5.89
N ASP A 28 -4.64 3.92 5.42
CA ASP A 28 -5.86 3.36 6.03
C ASP A 28 -5.99 3.52 7.55
N GLY A 29 -5.66 4.70 8.09
CA GLY A 29 -6.15 5.10 9.43
C GLY A 29 -5.70 4.21 10.60
N HIS A 30 -4.71 3.34 10.40
CA HIS A 30 -4.05 2.62 11.49
C HIS A 30 -3.08 3.55 12.19
N LYS A 31 -3.66 4.45 12.99
CA LYS A 31 -2.93 5.15 14.05
C LYS A 31 -2.67 4.13 15.15
N ALA A 32 -1.47 4.15 15.71
CA ALA A 32 -1.21 3.54 17.00
C ALA A 32 -1.39 4.63 18.07
N PRO A 33 -2.61 4.84 18.60
CA PRO A 33 -2.80 5.83 19.65
C PRO A 33 -2.13 5.36 20.92
N VAL A 34 -1.37 6.24 21.54
CA VAL A 34 -0.89 6.04 22.91
C VAL A 34 -1.37 7.22 23.74
N GLU A 35 -2.10 6.91 24.81
CA GLU A 35 -2.59 7.90 25.77
C GLU A 35 -1.91 7.68 27.11
N ASN A 36 -1.33 8.75 27.68
CA ASN A 36 -0.75 8.71 29.01
C ASN A 36 -1.71 9.28 30.04
N LEU A 37 -2.30 8.40 30.85
CA LEU A 37 -3.15 8.74 31.99
C LEU A 37 -2.52 8.40 33.35
N CYS A 38 -1.20 8.17 33.39
CA CYS A 38 -0.49 7.65 34.56
C CYS A 38 -0.16 8.71 35.63
N GLY A 39 -0.53 9.98 35.43
CA GLY A 39 -0.32 11.07 36.39
C GLY A 39 1.12 11.63 36.42
N HIS A 40 1.99 11.13 35.53
CA HIS A 40 3.38 11.58 35.33
C HIS A 40 3.83 11.20 33.92
N ASP A 41 4.92 11.81 33.43
CA ASP A 41 5.42 11.57 32.08
C ASP A 41 5.92 10.13 31.91
N LEU A 42 5.57 9.50 30.79
CA LEU A 42 6.01 8.15 30.45
C LEU A 42 7.18 8.21 29.47
N ASN A 43 8.25 7.49 29.81
CA ASN A 43 9.35 7.25 28.88
C ASN A 43 9.06 5.95 28.12
N LEU A 44 8.71 6.08 26.84
CA LEU A 44 8.35 4.96 25.98
C LEU A 44 9.56 4.44 25.21
N GLY A 45 9.64 3.12 25.11
CA GLY A 45 10.52 2.40 24.20
C GLY A 45 9.69 1.52 23.27
N ILE A 46 10.15 1.37 22.03
CA ILE A 46 9.56 0.45 21.06
C ILE A 46 10.64 -0.50 20.56
N ASN A 47 10.38 -1.79 20.72
CA ASN A 47 11.18 -2.82 20.07
C ASN A 47 10.47 -3.18 18.77
N ALA A 48 10.97 -2.66 17.66
CA ALA A 48 10.50 -3.08 16.34
C ALA A 48 10.81 -4.57 16.17
N VAL A 49 9.78 -5.36 15.84
CA VAL A 49 9.93 -6.78 15.49
C VAL A 49 9.84 -6.92 13.97
N ALA A 50 10.72 -7.75 13.40
CA ALA A 50 10.91 -7.89 11.95
C ALA A 50 11.28 -6.54 11.27
N ASN A 51 11.22 -6.50 9.93
CA ASN A 51 11.51 -5.31 9.11
C ASN A 51 10.43 -4.23 9.25
N SER A 52 10.03 -3.87 10.47
CA SER A 52 9.01 -2.87 10.74
C SER A 52 9.64 -1.52 11.00
N LYS A 53 9.05 -0.45 10.46
CA LYS A 53 9.45 0.93 10.76
C LYS A 53 9.21 1.24 12.25
N MET A 54 10.18 1.89 12.91
CA MET A 54 9.98 2.46 14.25
C MET A 54 8.97 3.62 14.20
N LEU A 55 7.97 3.55 15.07
CA LEU A 55 6.92 4.58 15.19
C LEU A 55 7.42 5.85 15.90
N PHE A 56 8.30 5.67 16.91
CA PHE A 56 8.97 6.74 17.65
C PHE A 56 10.34 6.24 18.14
N PRO A 57 11.32 7.14 18.39
CA PRO A 57 12.62 6.74 18.92
C PRO A 57 12.51 6.18 20.34
N ASN A 58 13.44 5.29 20.72
CA ASN A 58 13.57 4.87 22.10
C ASN A 58 13.93 6.05 23.00
N GLY A 59 13.29 6.16 24.16
CA GLY A 59 13.50 7.31 25.04
C GLY A 59 12.49 8.44 24.84
N TRP A 60 11.44 8.22 24.06
CA TRP A 60 10.47 9.25 23.74
C TRP A 60 9.53 9.51 24.94
N LEU A 61 9.42 10.78 25.32
CA LEU A 61 8.60 11.20 26.46
C LEU A 61 7.19 11.52 26.01
N LEU A 62 6.20 10.79 26.54
CA LEU A 62 4.78 11.12 26.43
C LEU A 62 4.34 11.86 27.70
N PRO A 63 4.06 13.18 27.65
CA PRO A 63 3.66 13.93 28.83
C PRO A 63 2.33 13.45 29.40
N ASN A 64 2.14 13.60 30.70
CA ASN A 64 0.86 13.24 31.34
C ASN A 64 -0.31 14.01 30.71
N GLY A 65 -1.41 13.29 30.41
CA GLY A 65 -2.62 13.85 29.81
C GLY A 65 -2.50 14.16 28.31
N LYS A 66 -1.44 13.68 27.64
CA LYS A 66 -1.29 13.79 26.19
C LYS A 66 -1.68 12.47 25.50
N HIS A 67 -2.29 12.64 24.33
CA HIS A 67 -2.57 11.59 23.36
C HIS A 67 -1.76 11.90 22.12
N GLU A 68 -0.98 10.93 21.66
CA GLU A 68 -0.20 11.01 20.43
C GLU A 68 -0.55 9.81 19.55
N SER A 69 -0.60 10.06 18.24
CA SER A 69 -0.89 9.05 17.24
C SER A 69 0.28 8.99 16.26
N PHE A 70 0.87 7.81 16.13
CA PHE A 70 2.03 7.62 15.25
C PHE A 70 1.62 7.07 13.89
N ASP A 71 2.18 7.68 12.84
CA ASP A 71 1.98 7.26 11.45
C ASP A 71 2.87 6.04 11.12
N GLY A 72 2.22 4.96 10.68
CA GLY A 72 2.83 3.65 10.41
C GLY A 72 3.80 3.54 9.23
N GLY A 73 4.05 4.61 8.47
CA GLY A 73 4.96 4.60 7.33
C GLY A 73 4.42 5.34 6.10
N ALA A 74 5.31 5.78 5.22
CA ALA A 74 4.97 6.48 3.98
C ALA A 74 4.13 5.56 3.08
N GLY A 75 2.98 6.05 2.62
CA GLY A 75 2.12 5.30 1.72
C GLY A 75 2.77 5.13 0.36
N HIS A 76 2.80 3.90 -0.13
CA HIS A 76 3.00 3.64 -1.55
C HIS A 76 1.75 4.01 -2.32
N LYS A 77 1.84 4.00 -3.64
CA LYS A 77 0.73 4.35 -4.51
C LYS A 77 0.57 3.32 -5.63
N VAL A 78 -0.67 3.00 -5.96
CA VAL A 78 -1.01 2.28 -7.18
C VAL A 78 -1.78 3.22 -8.07
N THR A 79 -1.33 3.42 -9.29
CA THR A 79 -2.02 4.29 -10.25
C THR A 79 -2.42 3.47 -11.46
N VAL A 80 -3.68 3.61 -11.87
CA VAL A 80 -4.19 3.01 -13.10
C VAL A 80 -4.53 4.12 -14.08
N GLN A 81 -3.98 4.05 -15.28
CA GLN A 81 -4.11 5.08 -16.32
C GLN A 81 -4.66 4.49 -17.61
N ASN A 82 -5.66 5.16 -18.18
CA ASN A 82 -6.29 4.79 -19.44
C ASN A 82 -5.89 5.77 -20.56
N LEU A 83 -5.15 5.26 -21.54
CA LEU A 83 -4.79 5.94 -22.79
C LEU A 83 -5.24 5.13 -24.03
N CYS A 84 -6.24 4.26 -23.92
CA CYS A 84 -6.64 3.36 -25.01
C CYS A 84 -7.60 3.98 -26.04
N GLY A 85 -7.99 5.26 -25.87
CA GLY A 85 -8.88 5.95 -26.81
C GLY A 85 -10.38 5.69 -26.57
N HIS A 86 -10.74 4.90 -25.56
CA HIS A 86 -12.11 4.62 -25.14
C HIS A 86 -12.16 4.35 -23.63
N ASP A 87 -13.35 4.31 -23.04
CA ASP A 87 -13.49 4.04 -21.61
C ASP A 87 -13.20 2.56 -21.32
N LEU A 88 -12.51 2.30 -20.20
CA LEU A 88 -12.15 0.94 -19.78
C LEU A 88 -13.02 0.50 -18.61
N ASN A 89 -13.59 -0.69 -18.73
CA ASN A 89 -14.19 -1.37 -17.61
C ASN A 89 -13.12 -2.25 -16.93
N LEU A 90 -12.74 -1.88 -15.71
CA LEU A 90 -11.68 -2.53 -14.96
C LEU A 90 -12.20 -3.61 -14.02
N GLY A 91 -11.46 -4.72 -13.99
CA GLY A 91 -11.56 -5.76 -12.98
C GLY A 91 -10.35 -5.73 -12.05
N ILE A 92 -10.55 -6.23 -10.84
CA ILE A 92 -9.50 -6.36 -9.82
C ILE A 92 -9.71 -7.64 -9.03
N ASN A 93 -8.59 -8.30 -8.73
CA ASN A 93 -8.51 -9.42 -7.80
C ASN A 93 -7.42 -9.12 -6.77
N ALA A 94 -7.84 -8.65 -5.60
CA ALA A 94 -6.96 -8.39 -4.47
C ALA A 94 -6.71 -9.70 -3.70
N VAL A 95 -5.45 -9.98 -3.37
CA VAL A 95 -5.03 -11.18 -2.63
C VAL A 95 -4.19 -10.79 -1.41
N ALA A 96 -3.84 -11.77 -0.57
CA ALA A 96 -3.02 -11.54 0.63
C ALA A 96 -3.58 -10.46 1.57
N ASN A 97 -4.91 -10.43 1.74
CA ASN A 97 -5.65 -9.44 2.53
C ASN A 97 -5.49 -7.99 2.06
N SER A 98 -5.08 -7.78 0.80
CA SER A 98 -5.01 -6.44 0.22
C SER A 98 -6.41 -5.83 0.10
N LYS A 99 -6.52 -4.53 0.36
CA LYS A 99 -7.76 -3.78 0.17
C LYS A 99 -8.12 -3.70 -1.32
N MET A 100 -9.42 -3.75 -1.61
CA MET A 100 -9.93 -3.43 -2.95
C MET A 100 -9.66 -1.97 -3.28
N LEU A 101 -8.98 -1.70 -4.40
CA LEU A 101 -8.70 -0.33 -4.84
C LEU A 101 -9.95 0.35 -5.43
N PHE A 102 -10.72 -0.40 -6.21
CA PHE A 102 -11.98 -0.01 -6.84
C PHE A 102 -12.89 -1.24 -6.97
N PRO A 103 -14.23 -1.08 -7.11
CA PRO A 103 -15.12 -2.22 -7.33
C PRO A 103 -14.90 -2.86 -8.71
N ASN A 104 -15.16 -4.16 -8.83
CA ASN A 104 -15.22 -4.79 -10.16
C ASN A 104 -16.32 -4.15 -11.00
N GLY A 105 -16.04 -3.88 -12.28
CA GLY A 105 -16.96 -3.15 -13.13
C GLY A 105 -16.68 -1.64 -13.19
N TRP A 106 -15.62 -1.16 -12.53
CA TRP A 106 -15.34 0.26 -12.43
C TRP A 106 -14.90 0.85 -13.77
N LEU A 107 -15.56 1.94 -14.18
CA LEU A 107 -15.31 2.62 -15.44
C LEU A 107 -14.22 3.66 -15.26
N LEU A 108 -13.08 3.48 -15.94
CA LEU A 108 -12.01 4.47 -16.04
C LEU A 108 -12.12 5.19 -17.39
N PRO A 109 -12.53 6.48 -17.44
CA PRO A 109 -12.71 7.18 -18.69
C PRO A 109 -11.40 7.36 -19.48
N ASN A 110 -11.51 7.46 -20.81
CA ASN A 110 -10.35 7.72 -21.66
C ASN A 110 -9.59 8.99 -21.24
N GLY A 111 -8.26 8.91 -21.22
CA GLY A 111 -7.37 10.01 -20.86
C GLY A 111 -7.34 10.32 -19.35
N LYS A 112 -7.96 9.48 -18.52
CA LYS A 112 -7.95 9.62 -17.06
C LYS A 112 -6.99 8.63 -16.41
N HIS A 113 -6.59 8.97 -15.19
CA HIS A 113 -5.92 8.08 -14.27
C HIS A 113 -6.54 8.24 -12.89
N GLU A 114 -6.40 7.21 -12.07
CA GLU A 114 -6.76 7.24 -10.66
C GLU A 114 -5.62 6.66 -9.85
N SER A 115 -5.40 7.23 -8.66
CA SER A 115 -4.32 6.82 -7.78
C SER A 115 -4.87 6.41 -6.41
N PHE A 116 -4.35 5.29 -5.91
CA PHE A 116 -4.78 4.68 -4.67
C PHE A 116 -3.59 4.56 -3.74
N ASP A 117 -3.70 5.18 -2.56
CA ASP A 117 -2.69 5.03 -1.52
C ASP A 117 -2.78 3.63 -0.91
N VAL A 118 -1.64 2.94 -0.81
CA VAL A 118 -1.52 1.59 -0.26
C VAL A 118 -0.27 1.48 0.61
N CYS A 119 -0.31 0.68 1.67
CA CYS A 119 0.90 0.40 2.47
C CYS A 119 1.65 -0.84 2.00
N ALA A 120 0.90 -1.81 1.50
CA ALA A 120 1.37 -2.91 0.70
C ALA A 120 0.16 -3.38 -0.10
N TRP A 121 0.39 -3.95 -1.27
CA TRP A 121 -0.71 -4.44 -2.09
C TRP A 121 -0.25 -5.60 -2.95
N SER A 122 -1.10 -6.62 -3.09
CA SER A 122 -0.87 -7.80 -3.91
C SER A 122 -2.14 -8.18 -4.64
N GLY A 123 -2.02 -8.51 -5.93
CA GLY A 123 -3.16 -8.94 -6.71
C GLY A 123 -2.98 -8.72 -8.20
N SER A 124 -4.11 -8.52 -8.88
CA SER A 124 -4.13 -8.24 -10.31
C SER A 124 -5.22 -7.25 -10.70
N VAL A 125 -4.97 -6.53 -11.78
CA VAL A 125 -5.91 -5.63 -12.46
C VAL A 125 -6.08 -6.10 -13.90
N SER A 126 -7.32 -6.10 -14.38
CA SER A 126 -7.69 -6.56 -15.72
C SER A 126 -8.59 -5.55 -16.43
N ALA A 127 -8.56 -5.57 -17.75
CA ALA A 127 -9.50 -4.87 -18.62
C ALA A 127 -9.86 -5.79 -19.79
N GLN A 128 -11.10 -5.75 -20.26
CA GLN A 128 -11.52 -6.56 -21.40
C GLN A 128 -10.68 -6.22 -22.64
N GLY A 129 -10.09 -7.22 -23.29
CA GLY A 129 -9.26 -7.02 -24.47
C GLY A 129 -7.80 -6.61 -24.19
N ALA A 130 -7.37 -6.60 -22.92
CA ALA A 130 -5.99 -6.38 -22.51
C ALA A 130 -5.42 -7.61 -21.78
N ALA A 131 -4.10 -7.71 -21.72
CA ALA A 131 -3.45 -8.67 -20.82
C ALA A 131 -3.74 -8.31 -19.35
N VAL A 132 -3.66 -9.30 -18.46
CA VAL A 132 -3.83 -9.09 -17.01
C VAL A 132 -2.51 -8.61 -16.42
N ALA A 133 -2.57 -7.53 -15.65
CA ALA A 133 -1.43 -7.04 -14.89
C ALA A 133 -1.46 -7.60 -13.47
N LYS A 134 -0.42 -8.35 -13.09
CA LYS A 134 -0.23 -8.84 -11.72
C LYS A 134 0.89 -8.04 -11.07
N PHE A 135 0.74 -7.69 -9.79
CA PHE A 135 1.80 -6.99 -9.08
C PHE A 135 1.69 -7.16 -7.57
N HIS A 136 2.83 -6.92 -6.94
CA HIS A 136 3.02 -6.82 -5.51
C HIS A 136 3.89 -5.61 -5.22
N ILE A 137 3.50 -4.81 -4.24
CA ILE A 137 4.34 -3.81 -3.59
C ILE A 137 4.34 -4.09 -2.09
N GLY A 138 5.51 -4.36 -1.53
CA GLY A 138 5.71 -4.65 -0.12
C GLY A 138 5.88 -3.38 0.70
N HIS A 139 5.77 -3.52 2.03
CA HIS A 139 5.90 -2.40 2.97
C HIS A 139 7.17 -1.58 2.79
N GLU A 140 8.29 -2.24 2.50
CA GLU A 140 9.60 -1.60 2.33
C GLU A 140 9.88 -1.15 0.88
N GLY A 141 8.86 -1.16 0.00
CA GLY A 141 9.01 -0.77 -1.41
C GLY A 141 9.68 -1.82 -2.30
N GLY A 142 9.83 -3.06 -1.81
CA GLY A 142 10.19 -4.21 -2.65
C GLY A 142 9.01 -4.62 -3.53
N ALA A 143 9.25 -4.85 -4.82
CA ALA A 143 8.17 -5.07 -5.78
C ALA A 143 8.37 -6.31 -6.66
N TYR A 144 7.24 -6.87 -7.08
CA TYR A 144 7.11 -7.87 -8.15
C TYR A 144 6.01 -7.41 -9.09
N TYR A 145 6.17 -7.62 -10.39
CA TYR A 145 5.10 -7.36 -11.35
C TYR A 145 5.30 -8.18 -12.63
N GLU A 146 4.18 -8.54 -13.24
CA GLU A 146 4.11 -9.41 -14.42
C GLU A 146 2.94 -8.97 -15.31
N VAL A 147 3.23 -8.89 -16.62
CA VAL A 147 2.25 -8.68 -17.67
C VAL A 147 2.72 -9.43 -18.91
N SER A 148 1.86 -10.23 -19.53
CA SER A 148 2.21 -10.94 -20.77
C SER A 148 2.72 -9.98 -21.84
N THR A 149 3.82 -10.31 -22.53
CA THR A 149 4.31 -9.57 -23.71
C THR A 149 3.69 -10.06 -25.01
N ASP A 150 2.95 -11.18 -24.98
CA ASP A 150 2.13 -11.64 -26.10
C ASP A 150 0.83 -10.84 -26.16
N GLN A 151 0.96 -9.58 -26.58
CA GLN A 151 -0.15 -8.64 -26.73
C GLN A 151 -0.37 -8.23 -28.19
N ALA A 152 0.39 -8.79 -29.15
CA ALA A 152 0.44 -8.33 -30.54
C ALA A 152 -0.93 -8.28 -31.23
N SER A 153 -1.79 -9.24 -30.91
CA SER A 153 -3.16 -9.39 -31.42
C SER A 153 -4.21 -8.78 -30.50
N MET A 154 -3.82 -8.22 -29.35
CA MET A 154 -4.76 -7.66 -28.38
C MET A 154 -5.16 -6.23 -28.77
N PRO A 155 -6.46 -5.87 -28.65
CA PRO A 155 -6.95 -4.55 -28.99
C PRO A 155 -6.48 -3.45 -28.01
N ILE A 156 -5.97 -3.82 -26.83
CA ILE A 156 -5.44 -2.89 -25.83
C ILE A 156 -4.09 -3.41 -25.37
N ARG A 157 -3.09 -2.52 -25.34
CA ARG A 157 -1.79 -2.81 -24.72
C ARG A 157 -1.78 -2.40 -23.28
N VAL A 158 -1.00 -3.09 -22.46
CA VAL A 158 -0.83 -2.76 -21.05
C VAL A 158 0.62 -2.93 -20.63
N SER A 159 1.06 -1.99 -19.80
CA SER A 159 2.36 -2.08 -19.13
C SER A 159 2.25 -1.77 -17.65
N VAL A 160 3.20 -2.29 -16.87
CA VAL A 160 3.39 -1.98 -15.46
C VAL A 160 4.77 -1.35 -15.30
N THR A 161 4.83 -0.14 -14.72
CA THR A 161 6.07 0.61 -14.53
C THR A 161 6.22 1.02 -13.06
N PRO A 162 7.32 0.63 -12.38
CA PRO A 162 7.61 1.11 -11.04
C PRO A 162 8.17 2.53 -11.07
N HIS A 163 7.90 3.29 -10.02
CA HIS A 163 8.48 4.60 -9.75
C HIS A 163 9.01 4.65 -8.31
N GLY A 164 10.11 5.37 -8.13
CA GLY A 164 10.81 5.51 -6.86
C GLY A 164 11.85 6.61 -6.93
N SER A 165 12.37 7.05 -5.78
CA SER A 165 13.37 8.11 -5.71
C SER A 165 14.38 7.81 -4.58
N PRO A 166 15.41 6.99 -4.83
CA PRO A 166 15.70 6.28 -6.08
C PRO A 166 15.10 4.85 -6.11
N LEU A 167 14.83 4.36 -7.33
CA LEU A 167 14.68 2.92 -7.55
C LEU A 167 16.02 2.21 -7.39
N GLN A 168 16.00 1.00 -6.84
CA GLN A 168 17.20 0.21 -6.56
C GLN A 168 17.04 -1.20 -7.15
N GLY A 169 18.12 -1.71 -7.76
CA GLY A 169 18.12 -3.00 -8.44
C GLY A 169 17.60 -2.93 -9.88
N HIS A 170 16.99 -4.02 -10.36
CA HIS A 170 16.45 -4.14 -11.71
C HIS A 170 14.95 -3.87 -11.71
N CYS A 171 14.57 -2.66 -12.11
CA CYS A 171 13.19 -2.15 -12.10
C CYS A 171 12.70 -1.70 -13.50
N PRO A 172 12.78 -2.53 -14.56
CA PRO A 172 12.28 -2.15 -15.88
C PRO A 172 10.75 -2.12 -15.91
N THR A 173 10.16 -1.51 -16.94
CA THR A 173 8.75 -1.70 -17.27
C THR A 173 8.49 -3.17 -17.67
N ALA A 174 7.32 -3.72 -17.34
CA ALA A 174 6.83 -4.99 -17.87
C ALA A 174 5.61 -4.78 -18.79
N GLY A 175 5.43 -5.65 -19.79
CA GLY A 175 4.34 -5.58 -20.76
C GLY A 175 4.69 -4.81 -22.03
N CYS A 176 3.70 -4.19 -22.68
CA CYS A 176 3.87 -3.50 -23.96
C CYS A 176 3.25 -2.09 -23.91
N ASN A 177 3.83 -1.17 -24.67
CA ASN A 177 3.29 0.18 -24.90
C ASN A 177 2.77 0.33 -26.34
N SER A 178 2.41 1.55 -26.72
CA SER A 178 2.04 1.88 -28.11
C SER A 178 3.23 1.76 -29.06
N GLY A 179 2.96 1.39 -30.31
CA GLY A 179 3.99 1.29 -31.35
C GLY A 179 4.74 -0.05 -31.40
N ASN A 180 4.09 -1.13 -30.95
CA ASN A 180 4.60 -2.51 -30.97
C ASN A 180 5.87 -2.77 -30.16
N HIS A 181 6.22 -1.91 -29.21
CA HIS A 181 7.36 -2.15 -28.33
C HIS A 181 6.92 -2.86 -27.04
N CYS A 182 7.62 -3.94 -26.70
CA CYS A 182 7.41 -4.71 -25.48
C CYS A 182 8.71 -4.76 -24.68
N PHE A 183 8.57 -4.69 -23.36
CA PHE A 183 9.66 -4.67 -22.40
C PHE A 183 9.85 -6.08 -21.81
N GLU A 184 10.01 -6.18 -20.49
CA GLU A 184 10.06 -7.46 -19.79
C GLU A 184 8.67 -8.11 -19.67
N HIS A 185 8.64 -9.43 -19.56
CA HIS A 185 7.42 -10.16 -19.21
C HIS A 185 7.10 -10.01 -17.71
N SER A 186 8.13 -10.13 -16.87
CA SER A 186 8.00 -10.03 -15.43
C SER A 186 9.29 -9.55 -14.79
N VAL A 187 9.14 -8.97 -13.61
CA VAL A 187 10.24 -8.62 -12.72
C VAL A 187 10.06 -9.42 -11.44
N PRO A 188 10.86 -10.49 -11.24
CA PRO A 188 10.78 -11.33 -10.06
C PRO A 188 10.96 -10.54 -8.76
N GLY A 189 10.26 -10.97 -7.71
CA GLY A 189 10.35 -10.33 -6.40
C GLY A 189 11.78 -10.35 -5.84
N GLY A 190 12.17 -9.27 -5.15
CA GLY A 190 13.48 -9.15 -4.54
C GLY A 190 14.56 -8.52 -5.43
N ASN A 191 14.26 -8.21 -6.70
CA ASN A 191 15.18 -7.52 -7.61
C ASN A 191 14.86 -6.03 -7.81
N CYS A 192 13.63 -5.59 -7.51
CA CYS A 192 13.24 -4.18 -7.60
C CYS A 192 12.82 -3.65 -6.22
N HIS A 193 13.47 -2.57 -5.77
CA HIS A 193 13.28 -1.96 -4.45
C HIS A 193 13.23 -0.44 -4.53
N GLY A 194 12.84 0.20 -3.42
CA GLY A 194 12.66 1.66 -3.37
C GLY A 194 11.47 2.13 -4.20
N VAL A 195 10.54 1.21 -4.53
CA VAL A 195 9.31 1.53 -5.25
C VAL A 195 8.38 2.24 -4.29
N SER A 196 8.00 3.46 -4.65
CA SER A 196 6.96 4.24 -3.98
C SER A 196 5.64 4.24 -4.76
N GLU A 197 5.67 3.87 -6.04
CA GLU A 197 4.49 3.83 -6.88
C GLU A 197 4.58 2.74 -7.96
N ILE A 198 3.49 2.00 -8.17
CA ILE A 198 3.29 1.13 -9.34
C ILE A 198 2.26 1.79 -10.25
N LYS A 199 2.64 2.08 -11.50
CA LYS A 199 1.72 2.55 -12.54
C LYS A 199 1.34 1.42 -13.49
N ILE A 200 0.05 1.19 -13.67
CA ILE A 200 -0.53 0.31 -14.67
C ILE A 200 -1.12 1.20 -15.76
N ILE A 201 -0.62 1.09 -16.98
CA ILE A 201 -1.00 1.98 -18.08
C ILE A 201 -1.54 1.15 -19.23
N TYR A 202 -2.76 1.47 -19.64
CA TYR A 202 -3.42 0.90 -20.82
C TYR A 202 -3.26 1.82 -22.02
N TYR A 203 -2.91 1.29 -23.18
CA TYR A 203 -2.64 2.04 -24.40
C TYR A 203 -3.48 1.52 -25.56
N ASN A 204 -3.69 2.41 -26.52
CA ASN A 204 -4.05 2.02 -27.87
C ASN A 204 -2.79 1.40 -28.53
N PRO A 205 -2.88 0.23 -29.20
CA PRO A 205 -1.75 -0.43 -29.85
C PRO A 205 -0.93 0.46 -30.79
#